data_AF-A0A7S0TK47-F1
#
_entry.id   AF-A0A7S0TK47-F1
#
_cell.length_a   1.000
_cell.length_b   1.000
_cell.length_c   1.000
_cell.angle_alpha   90.00
_cell.angle_beta   90.00
_cell.angle_gamma   90.00
#
_symmetry.space_group_name_H-M   'P 1'
#
loop_
_entity.id
_entity.type
_entity.pdbx_description
1 polymer ?
#
loop_
_entity_poly.entity_id
_entity_poly.type
_entity_poly.pdbx_seq_one_letter_code
_entity_poly.pdbx_strand_id
1 'polypeptide(L)'
;RTVALKVQFARTVALAVSISDNLRKPAGVLLTPVLAALIPPEYHHWVSPIISIACKVVGMWVAWLLARIIATCHASMIGGLMAARAAMGLANQMGWVKVTVEDSMLDEAAGWTLCVIGAYFQLSSGFSLPFPLNVVLLPVSMVEWFLTWAVTWFD
;
A
#
# COMPACT_ATOMS: atom_id res chain seq x y z
N ARG A 1 0.74 -7.70 18.98
CA ARG A 1 0.52 -7.10 17.63
C ARG A 1 0.82 -5.59 17.59
N THR A 2 0.61 -4.84 18.68
CA THR A 2 0.91 -3.40 18.80
C THR A 2 2.39 -3.03 18.55
N VAL A 3 3.35 -3.84 19.02
CA VAL A 3 4.79 -3.60 18.78
C VAL A 3 5.16 -3.71 17.30
N ALA A 4 4.64 -4.71 16.59
CA ALA A 4 4.90 -4.89 15.16
C ALA A 4 4.34 -3.72 14.34
N LEU A 5 3.15 -3.22 14.69
CA LEU A 5 2.51 -2.10 14.00
C LEU A 5 3.29 -0.79 14.22
N LYS A 6 3.77 -0.54 15.45
CA LYS A 6 4.67 0.58 15.76
C LYS A 6 5.97 0.52 14.96
N VAL A 7 6.56 -0.67 14.80
CA VAL A 7 7.78 -0.86 13.99
C VAL A 7 7.52 -0.60 12.50
N GLN A 8 6.40 -1.07 11.95
CA GLN A 8 6.04 -0.82 10.55
C GLN A 8 5.76 0.67 10.28
N PHE A 9 5.07 1.32 11.20
CA PHE A 9 4.84 2.76 11.14
C PHE A 9 6.16 3.54 11.21
N ALA A 10 7.02 3.21 12.17
CA ALA A 10 8.34 3.84 12.32
C ALA A 10 9.21 3.66 11.07
N ARG A 11 9.19 2.48 10.43
CA ARG A 11 9.88 2.23 9.14
C ARG A 11 9.35 3.12 8.02
N THR A 12 8.03 3.26 7.91
CA THR A 12 7.38 4.11 6.89
C THR A 12 7.74 5.59 7.10
N VAL A 13 7.72 6.06 8.35
CA VAL A 13 8.13 7.42 8.71
C VAL A 13 9.62 7.64 8.42
N ALA A 14 10.49 6.69 8.76
CA ALA A 14 11.92 6.78 8.48
C ALA A 14 12.20 6.90 6.97
N LEU A 15 11.49 6.10 6.16
CA LEU A 15 11.57 6.16 4.71
C LEU A 15 11.06 7.52 4.17
N ALA A 16 9.96 8.04 4.70
CA ALA A 16 9.44 9.37 4.37
C ALA A 16 10.45 10.49 4.66
N VAL A 17 11.09 10.44 5.83
CA VAL A 17 12.11 11.42 6.22
C VAL A 17 13.29 11.37 5.26
N SER A 18 13.79 10.17 4.96
CA SER A 18 14.89 9.98 4.01
C SER A 18 14.58 10.54 2.61
N ILE A 19 13.36 10.31 2.09
CA ILE A 19 12.93 10.89 0.81
C ILE A 19 12.89 12.42 0.91
N SER A 20 12.31 12.96 1.98
CA SER A 20 12.16 14.42 2.16
C SER A 20 13.50 15.15 2.30
N ASP A 21 14.48 14.55 2.97
CA ASP A 21 15.81 15.13 3.17
C ASP A 21 16.58 15.19 1.85
N ASN A 22 16.45 14.17 1.00
CA ASN A 22 17.01 14.18 -0.34
C ASN A 22 16.32 15.20 -1.26
N LEU A 23 15.02 15.40 -1.08
CA LEU A 23 14.23 16.35 -1.86
C LEU A 23 14.43 17.81 -1.45
N ARG A 24 14.89 18.06 -0.22
CA ARG A 24 15.04 19.41 0.34
C ARG A 24 16.08 20.28 -0.39
N LYS A 25 17.19 19.67 -0.83
CA LYS A 25 18.26 20.37 -1.59
C LYS A 25 17.77 20.88 -2.95
N PRO A 26 17.21 20.05 -3.84
CA PRO A 26 16.68 20.52 -5.13
C PRO A 26 15.48 21.47 -4.94
N ALA A 27 14.61 21.19 -3.97
CA ALA A 27 13.47 22.07 -3.65
C ALA A 27 13.93 23.47 -3.20
N GLY A 28 14.97 23.56 -2.38
CA GLY A 28 15.52 24.84 -1.93
C GLY A 28 16.13 25.68 -3.07
N VAL A 29 16.74 25.07 -4.07
CA VAL A 29 17.31 25.81 -5.21
C VAL A 29 16.23 26.33 -6.15
N LEU A 30 15.17 25.54 -6.38
CA LEU A 30 14.11 25.88 -7.34
C LEU A 30 12.99 26.75 -6.75
N LEU A 31 12.54 26.44 -5.53
CA LEU A 31 11.35 27.08 -4.95
C LEU A 31 11.66 28.38 -4.20
N THR A 32 12.85 28.52 -3.62
CA THR A 32 13.25 29.73 -2.89
C THR A 32 13.19 31.00 -3.75
N PRO A 33 13.72 31.06 -4.99
CA PRO A 33 13.63 32.28 -5.81
C PRO A 33 12.20 32.61 -6.23
N VAL A 34 11.36 31.60 -6.49
CA VAL A 34 9.94 31.77 -6.86
C VAL A 34 9.15 32.33 -5.68
N LEU A 35 9.38 31.80 -4.47
CA LEU A 35 8.71 32.25 -3.26
C LEU A 35 9.19 33.64 -2.81
N ALA A 36 10.47 33.96 -2.97
CA ALA A 36 11.01 35.29 -2.68
C ALA A 36 10.47 36.39 -3.60
N ALA A 37 10.08 36.07 -4.83
CA ALA A 37 9.48 37.02 -5.77
C ALA A 37 8.00 37.32 -5.47
N LEU A 38 7.28 36.39 -4.83
CA LEU A 38 5.85 36.48 -4.56
C LEU A 38 5.51 37.01 -3.17
N ILE A 39 6.44 36.90 -2.22
CA ILE A 39 6.20 37.17 -0.80
C ILE A 39 6.83 38.51 -0.39
N PRO A 40 6.15 39.35 0.41
CA PRO A 40 6.73 40.58 0.95
C PRO A 40 7.99 40.32 1.81
N PRO A 41 8.94 41.28 1.90
CA PRO A 41 10.18 41.13 2.67
C PRO A 41 9.97 40.71 4.13
N GLU A 42 8.86 41.13 4.75
CA GLU A 42 8.50 40.80 6.14
C GLU A 42 8.27 39.29 6.38
N TYR A 43 7.82 38.54 5.37
CA TYR A 43 7.46 37.13 5.50
C TYR A 43 8.52 36.16 4.97
N HIS A 44 9.69 36.65 4.53
CA HIS A 44 10.75 35.80 4.00
C HIS A 44 11.25 34.74 5.00
N HIS A 45 11.09 34.99 6.30
CA HIS A 45 11.44 34.02 7.34
C HIS A 45 10.57 32.73 7.30
N TRP A 46 9.35 32.77 6.73
CA TRP A 46 8.47 31.60 6.57
C TRP A 46 8.80 30.75 5.35
N VAL A 47 9.58 31.25 4.39
CA VAL A 47 9.87 30.56 3.13
C VAL A 47 10.59 29.22 3.39
N SER A 48 11.60 29.22 4.25
CA SER A 48 12.36 28.00 4.59
C SER A 48 11.51 26.95 5.34
N PRO A 49 10.70 27.31 6.37
CA PRO A 49 9.73 26.41 6.97
C PRO A 49 8.71 25.83 5.98
N ILE A 50 8.13 26.64 5.10
CA ILE A 50 7.10 26.21 4.14
C ILE A 50 7.66 25.16 3.19
N ILE A 51 8.86 25.39 2.62
CA ILE A 51 9.52 24.44 1.73
C ILE A 51 9.81 23.12 2.46
N SER A 52 10.27 23.20 3.71
CA SER A 52 10.56 22.02 4.55
C SER A 52 9.30 21.19 4.84
N ILE A 53 8.21 21.84 5.23
CA ILE A 53 6.93 21.18 5.49
C ILE A 53 6.38 20.55 4.22
N ALA A 54 6.40 21.26 3.10
CA ALA A 54 5.96 20.74 1.81
C ALA A 54 6.76 19.49 1.40
N CYS A 55 8.09 19.51 1.53
CA CYS A 55 8.94 18.35 1.22
C CYS A 55 8.62 17.15 2.12
N LYS A 56 8.33 17.37 3.40
CA LYS A 56 7.93 16.30 4.33
C LYS A 56 6.57 15.72 4.01
N VAL A 57 5.59 16.55 3.64
CA VAL A 57 4.25 16.09 3.23
C VAL A 57 4.35 15.24 1.96
N VAL A 58 5.12 15.69 0.96
CA VAL A 58 5.38 14.93 -0.26
C VAL A 58 6.10 13.62 0.05
N GLY A 59 7.17 13.67 0.87
CA GLY A 59 7.91 12.48 1.28
C GLY A 59 7.03 11.46 2.01
N MET A 60 6.14 11.94 2.89
CA MET A 60 5.16 11.12 3.58
C MET A 60 4.18 10.47 2.60
N TRP A 61 3.62 11.24 1.67
CA TRP A 61 2.70 10.73 0.67
C TRP A 61 3.33 9.62 -0.20
N VAL A 62 4.55 9.82 -0.68
CA VAL A 62 5.30 8.81 -1.45
C VAL A 62 5.58 7.57 -0.60
N ALA A 63 5.99 7.73 0.67
CA ALA A 63 6.24 6.61 1.56
C ALA A 63 4.99 5.76 1.79
N TRP A 64 3.83 6.40 1.99
CA TRP A 64 2.55 5.70 2.09
C TRP A 64 2.16 5.00 0.79
N LEU A 65 2.43 5.60 -0.36
CA LEU A 65 2.19 4.97 -1.65
C LEU A 65 3.02 3.68 -1.79
N LEU A 66 4.31 3.73 -1.44
CA LEU A 66 5.19 2.56 -1.47
C LEU A 66 4.76 1.49 -0.47
N ALA A 67 4.41 1.89 0.76
CA ALA A 67 3.90 0.96 1.77
C ALA A 67 2.61 0.27 1.29
N ARG A 68 1.72 0.99 0.62
CA ARG A 68 0.51 0.44 0.00
C ARG A 68 0.84 -0.56 -1.10
N ILE A 69 1.78 -0.27 -2.00
CA ILE A 69 2.20 -1.20 -3.06
C ILE A 69 2.73 -2.51 -2.46
N ILE A 70 3.56 -2.44 -1.42
CA ILE A 70 4.10 -3.64 -0.76
C ILE A 70 2.97 -4.46 -0.12
N ALA A 71 2.03 -3.81 0.56
CA ALA A 71 0.87 -4.47 1.16
C ALA A 71 -0.03 -5.13 0.09
N THR A 72 -0.19 -4.48 -1.06
CA THR A 72 -0.94 -4.97 -2.23
C THR A 72 -0.31 -6.26 -2.75
N CYS A 73 1.00 -6.24 -3.01
CA CYS A 73 1.74 -7.43 -3.47
C CYS A 73 1.63 -8.58 -2.47
N HIS A 74 1.74 -8.29 -1.17
CA HIS A 74 1.63 -9.31 -0.14
C HIS A 74 0.22 -9.91 -0.07
N ALA A 75 -0.81 -9.06 -0.15
CA ALA A 75 -2.20 -9.49 -0.17
C ALA A 75 -2.54 -10.30 -1.43
N SER A 76 -2.04 -9.91 -2.61
CA SER A 76 -2.25 -10.63 -3.86
C SER A 76 -1.54 -11.99 -3.88
N MET A 77 -0.34 -12.09 -3.29
CA MET A 77 0.35 -13.39 -3.13
C MET A 77 -0.45 -14.35 -2.26
N ILE A 78 -0.91 -13.88 -1.09
CA ILE A 78 -1.70 -14.72 -0.16
C ILE A 78 -3.04 -15.11 -0.81
N GLY A 79 -3.73 -14.15 -1.45
CA GLY A 79 -4.99 -14.40 -2.14
C GLY A 79 -4.84 -15.39 -3.30
N GLY A 80 -3.80 -15.24 -4.12
CA GLY A 80 -3.49 -16.14 -5.23
C GLY A 80 -3.20 -17.56 -4.77
N LEU A 81 -2.38 -17.72 -3.72
CA LEU A 81 -2.09 -19.04 -3.13
C LEU A 81 -3.35 -19.73 -2.60
N MET A 82 -4.24 -18.99 -1.95
CA MET A 82 -5.51 -19.55 -1.44
C MET A 82 -6.45 -19.95 -2.58
N ALA A 83 -6.52 -19.15 -3.64
CA ALA A 83 -7.32 -19.47 -4.83
C ALA A 83 -6.80 -20.72 -5.55
N ALA A 84 -5.48 -20.84 -5.73
CA ALA A 84 -4.84 -22.01 -6.34
C ALA A 84 -5.13 -23.29 -5.53
N ARG A 85 -4.97 -23.23 -4.20
CA ARG A 85 -5.29 -24.35 -3.29
C ARG A 85 -6.77 -24.74 -3.34
N ALA A 86 -7.67 -23.77 -3.38
CA ALA A 86 -9.10 -24.04 -3.48
C ALA A 86 -9.46 -24.69 -4.81
N ALA A 87 -8.90 -24.20 -5.93
CA ALA A 87 -9.09 -24.77 -7.26
C ALA A 87 -8.59 -26.22 -7.35
N MET A 88 -7.42 -26.51 -6.78
CA MET A 88 -6.88 -27.88 -6.71
C MET A 88 -7.75 -28.80 -5.84
N GLY A 89 -8.24 -28.31 -4.70
CA GLY A 89 -9.17 -29.06 -3.86
C GLY A 89 -10.46 -29.43 -4.60
N LEU A 90 -10.99 -28.52 -5.40
CA LEU A 90 -12.20 -28.71 -6.19
C LEU A 90 -11.97 -29.70 -7.36
N ALA A 91 -10.82 -29.60 -8.04
CA ALA A 91 -10.43 -30.52 -9.10
C ALA A 91 -10.22 -31.96 -8.61
N ASN A 92 -9.69 -32.12 -7.39
CA ASN A 92 -9.52 -33.43 -6.75
C ASN A 92 -10.87 -34.05 -6.35
N GLN A 93 -11.82 -33.26 -5.84
CA GLN A 93 -13.18 -33.71 -5.53
C GLN A 93 -13.95 -34.16 -6.78
N MET A 94 -13.73 -33.51 -7.92
CA MET A 94 -14.34 -33.84 -9.20
C MET A 94 -13.68 -35.04 -9.90
N GLY A 95 -12.62 -35.61 -9.32
CA GLY A 95 -11.90 -36.77 -9.87
C GLY A 95 -11.14 -36.49 -11.17
N TRP A 96 -10.99 -35.23 -11.57
CA TRP A 96 -10.33 -34.84 -12.82
C TRP A 96 -8.81 -34.91 -12.74
N VAL A 97 -8.23 -34.72 -11.55
CA VAL A 97 -6.79 -34.61 -11.39
C VAL A 97 -6.37 -35.17 -10.01
N LYS A 98 -5.57 -36.24 -10.00
CA LYS A 98 -4.75 -36.65 -8.85
C LYS A 98 -3.38 -35.99 -8.98
N VAL A 99 -3.26 -34.74 -8.53
CA VAL A 99 -1.95 -34.08 -8.47
C VAL A 99 -1.47 -34.13 -7.03
N THR A 100 -0.41 -34.91 -6.84
CA THR A 100 0.49 -34.84 -5.69
C THR A 100 1.07 -33.44 -5.60
N VAL A 101 1.37 -33.01 -4.38
CA VAL A 101 1.86 -31.68 -3.96
C VAL A 101 3.20 -31.25 -4.63
N GLU A 102 3.65 -31.96 -5.67
CA GLU A 102 5.02 -31.97 -6.19
C GLU A 102 5.20 -31.38 -7.59
N ASP A 103 4.14 -30.94 -8.29
CA ASP A 103 4.30 -30.14 -9.53
C ASP A 103 4.62 -28.66 -9.17
N SER A 104 5.74 -28.50 -8.47
CA SER A 104 6.29 -27.27 -7.91
C SER A 104 6.35 -26.14 -8.93
N MET A 105 6.62 -26.44 -10.21
CA MET A 105 6.71 -25.43 -11.28
C MET A 105 5.36 -24.89 -11.75
N LEU A 106 4.31 -25.72 -11.78
CA LEU A 106 2.98 -25.28 -12.23
C LEU A 106 2.28 -24.47 -11.14
N ASP A 107 2.41 -24.87 -9.88
CA ASP A 107 1.85 -24.13 -8.74
C ASP A 107 2.59 -22.79 -8.54
N GLU A 108 3.91 -22.76 -8.74
CA GLU A 108 4.70 -21.53 -8.70
C GLU A 108 4.34 -20.59 -9.85
N ALA A 109 4.30 -21.06 -11.11
CA ALA A 109 3.91 -20.24 -12.25
C ALA A 109 2.46 -19.74 -12.16
N ALA A 110 1.53 -20.57 -11.69
CA ALA A 110 0.14 -20.18 -11.43
C ALA A 110 0.04 -19.15 -10.30
N GLY A 111 0.85 -19.31 -9.24
CA GLY A 111 0.92 -18.36 -8.12
C GLY A 111 1.45 -16.99 -8.54
N TRP A 112 2.53 -16.94 -9.33
CA TRP A 112 3.08 -15.67 -9.84
C TRP A 112 2.13 -14.99 -10.83
N THR A 113 1.48 -15.74 -11.72
CA THR A 113 0.50 -15.18 -12.67
C THR A 113 -0.74 -14.64 -11.98
N LEU A 114 -1.32 -15.38 -11.02
CA LEU A 114 -2.43 -14.90 -10.18
C LEU A 114 -2.03 -13.69 -9.32
N CYS A 115 -0.79 -13.64 -8.83
CA CYS A 115 -0.28 -12.50 -8.09
C CYS A 115 -0.21 -11.24 -8.96
N VAL A 116 0.33 -11.35 -10.19
CA VAL A 116 0.41 -10.22 -11.14
C VAL A 116 -0.99 -9.76 -11.53
N ILE A 117 -1.92 -10.68 -11.78
CA ILE A 117 -3.31 -10.35 -12.09
C ILE A 117 -3.99 -9.66 -10.91
N GLY A 118 -3.81 -10.17 -9.69
CA GLY A 118 -4.36 -9.57 -8.47
C GLY A 118 -3.81 -8.18 -8.18
N ALA A 119 -2.50 -7.98 -8.34
CA ALA A 119 -1.86 -6.67 -8.18
C ALA A 119 -2.31 -5.69 -9.27
N TYR A 120 -2.41 -6.14 -10.53
CA TYR A 120 -2.93 -5.33 -11.63
C TYR A 120 -4.38 -4.92 -11.40
N PHE A 121 -5.22 -5.85 -10.92
CA PHE A 121 -6.61 -5.58 -10.61
C PHE A 121 -6.78 -4.59 -9.44
N GLN A 122 -5.97 -4.71 -8.39
CA GLN A 122 -5.99 -3.80 -7.25
C GLN A 122 -5.51 -2.38 -7.62
N LEU A 123 -4.48 -2.27 -8.48
CA LEU A 123 -4.00 -0.99 -9.00
C LEU A 123 -4.99 -0.36 -9.99
N SER A 124 -5.55 -1.14 -10.92
CA SER A 124 -6.51 -0.67 -11.92
C SER A 124 -7.86 -0.27 -11.32
N SER A 125 -8.28 -0.90 -10.22
CA SER A 125 -9.54 -0.58 -9.53
C SER A 125 -9.39 0.57 -8.52
N GLY A 126 -8.18 1.15 -8.40
CA GLY A 126 -7.90 2.25 -7.47
C GLY A 126 -8.10 1.88 -6.01
N PHE A 127 -7.93 0.61 -5.64
CA PHE A 127 -8.24 0.06 -4.32
C PHE A 127 -9.72 0.17 -3.89
N SER A 128 -10.62 0.50 -4.80
CA SER A 128 -12.06 0.38 -4.56
C SER A 128 -12.52 -1.05 -4.85
N LEU A 129 -13.55 -1.52 -4.16
CA LEU A 129 -14.19 -2.79 -4.45
C LEU A 129 -15.08 -2.63 -5.70
N PRO A 130 -14.70 -3.18 -6.87
CA PRO A 130 -15.56 -3.10 -8.04
C PRO A 130 -16.83 -3.93 -7.81
N PHE A 131 -17.95 -3.43 -8.31
CA PHE A 131 -19.21 -4.19 -8.29
C PHE A 131 -19.06 -5.48 -9.12
N PRO A 132 -19.48 -6.68 -8.64
CA PRO A 132 -20.35 -6.96 -7.49
C PRO A 132 -19.60 -7.39 -6.20
N LEU A 133 -18.27 -7.40 -6.17
CA LEU A 133 -17.48 -7.83 -5.00
C LEU A 133 -17.81 -7.03 -3.74
N ASN A 134 -18.19 -5.75 -3.89
CA ASN A 134 -18.67 -4.91 -2.78
C ASN A 134 -19.90 -5.50 -2.06
N VAL A 135 -20.79 -6.21 -2.77
CA VAL A 135 -22.00 -6.82 -2.17
C VAL A 135 -21.68 -8.15 -1.49
N VAL A 136 -20.79 -8.95 -2.08
CA VAL A 136 -20.38 -10.24 -1.50
C VAL A 136 -19.51 -10.03 -0.24
N LEU A 137 -18.64 -9.02 -0.26
CA LEU A 137 -17.71 -8.72 0.83
C LEU A 137 -18.26 -7.69 1.83
N LEU A 138 -19.48 -7.18 1.63
CA LEU A 138 -20.17 -6.24 2.52
C LEU A 138 -20.11 -6.63 4.02
N PRO A 139 -20.37 -7.88 4.44
CA PRO A 139 -20.25 -8.25 5.85
C PRO A 139 -18.81 -8.11 6.39
N VAL A 140 -17.80 -8.38 5.56
CA VAL A 140 -16.39 -8.22 5.93
C VAL A 140 -16.03 -6.74 6.01
N SER A 141 -16.50 -5.92 5.07
CA SER A 141 -16.27 -4.47 5.06
C SER A 141 -16.89 -3.78 6.29
N MET A 142 -18.05 -4.23 6.76
CA MET A 142 -18.66 -3.73 8.00
C MET A 142 -17.81 -4.07 9.24
N VAL A 143 -17.24 -5.28 9.29
CA VAL A 143 -16.36 -5.72 10.38
C VAL A 143 -15.05 -4.93 10.38
N GLU A 144 -14.47 -4.68 9.21
CA GLU A 144 -13.25 -3.88 9.08
C GLU A 144 -13.47 -2.42 9.52
N TRP A 145 -14.60 -1.83 9.13
CA TRP A 145 -15.01 -0.51 9.60
C TRP A 145 -15.18 -0.47 11.13
N PHE A 146 -15.85 -1.48 11.70
CA PHE A 146 -16.05 -1.58 13.14
C PHE A 146 -14.74 -1.79 13.91
N LEU A 147 -13.84 -2.65 13.42
CA LEU A 147 -12.53 -2.88 14.02
C LEU A 147 -11.67 -1.62 14.02
N THR A 148 -11.71 -0.85 12.93
CA THR A 148 -10.98 0.42 12.83
C THR A 148 -11.53 1.43 13.83
N TRP A 149 -12.85 1.55 13.93
CA TRP A 149 -13.50 2.40 14.93
C TRP A 149 -13.14 1.98 16.35
N ALA A 150 -13.22 0.69 16.68
CA ALA A 150 -12.91 0.17 18.00
C ALA A 150 -11.44 0.44 18.39
N VAL A 151 -10.49 0.19 17.48
CA VAL A 151 -9.06 0.47 17.75
C VAL A 151 -8.81 1.96 17.96
N THR A 152 -9.47 2.85 17.22
CA THR A 152 -9.31 4.29 17.42
C THR A 152 -9.90 4.83 18.71
N TRP A 153 -10.82 4.10 19.36
CA TRP A 153 -11.52 4.54 20.57
C TRP A 153 -11.03 3.87 21.86
N PHE A 154 -10.44 2.67 21.77
CA PHE A 154 -10.02 1.87 22.93
C PHE A 154 -8.49 1.83 23.17
N ASP A 155 -7.70 2.54 22.35
CA ASP A 155 -6.29 2.90 22.60
C ASP A 155 -6.18 4.40 22.97
#